data_AF-A0A090RAS9-F1
#
_entry.id   AF-A0A090RAS9-F1
#
_cell.length_a   1.000
_cell.length_b   1.000
_cell.length_c   1.000
_cell.angle_alpha   90.00
_cell.angle_beta   90.00
_cell.angle_gamma   90.00
#
_symmetry.space_group_name_H-M   'P 1'
#
loop_
_entity.id
_entity.type
_entity.pdbx_description
1 polymer ?
#
loop_
_entity_poly.entity_id
_entity_poly.type
_entity_poly.pdbx_seq_one_letter_code
_entity_poly.pdbx_strand_id
1 'polypeptide(L)'
;MYVVGIALGSLTTALIVGFWKPVVEEEVETATVAAPAQAAAAAPVAGEGEYDVLAVTCCPSGVAHTFMAAKALEKAGAAAGIKIKVETQGSNGLVNKLTAKDVANAKFIILAHDIPVKEAERFANIRQVECSTKEAMKNAATLIKA
;
A
#
# COMPACT_ATOMS: atom_id res chain seq x y z
N MET A 1 26.46 -39.81 -25.40
CA MET A 1 25.31 -40.36 -24.64
C MET A 1 24.77 -39.45 -23.51
N TYR A 2 25.48 -38.41 -23.04
CA TYR A 2 24.99 -37.54 -21.94
C TYR A 2 24.06 -36.39 -22.39
N VAL A 3 24.16 -35.93 -23.65
CA VAL A 3 23.42 -34.77 -24.16
C VAL A 3 21.95 -35.09 -24.52
N VAL A 4 21.67 -36.35 -24.88
CA VAL A 4 20.29 -36.80 -25.20
C VAL A 4 19.44 -36.91 -23.93
N GLY A 5 20.04 -37.24 -22.77
CA GLY A 5 19.33 -37.34 -21.50
C GLY A 5 18.88 -36.00 -20.91
N ILE A 6 19.66 -34.92 -21.13
CA ILE A 6 19.32 -33.58 -20.63
C ILE A 6 18.13 -32.97 -21.39
N ALA A 7 18.02 -33.23 -22.69
CA ALA A 7 16.91 -32.74 -23.51
C ALA A 7 15.57 -33.39 -23.13
N LEU A 8 15.56 -34.71 -22.84
CA LEU A 8 14.36 -35.43 -22.39
C LEU A 8 13.95 -35.04 -20.95
N GLY A 9 14.90 -34.82 -20.05
CA GLY A 9 14.63 -34.38 -18.67
C GLY A 9 14.01 -32.97 -18.59
N SER A 10 14.46 -32.06 -19.45
CA SER A 10 13.91 -30.70 -19.56
C SER A 10 12.45 -30.72 -20.03
N LEU A 11 12.14 -31.55 -21.03
CA LEU A 11 10.80 -31.63 -21.60
C LEU A 11 9.79 -32.24 -20.61
N THR A 12 10.23 -33.18 -19.78
CA THR A 12 9.38 -33.82 -18.78
C THR A 12 9.05 -32.87 -17.63
N THR A 13 10.01 -32.06 -17.19
CA THR A 13 9.79 -31.01 -16.17
C THR A 13 8.85 -29.92 -16.68
N ALA A 14 8.98 -29.51 -17.94
CA ALA A 14 8.13 -28.48 -18.54
C ALA A 14 6.64 -28.88 -18.61
N LEU A 15 6.35 -30.16 -18.88
CA LEU A 15 4.98 -30.68 -18.91
C LEU A 15 4.34 -30.73 -17.52
N ILE A 16 5.11 -31.07 -16.48
CA ILE A 16 4.63 -31.12 -15.08
C ILE A 16 4.31 -29.71 -14.56
N VAL A 17 5.17 -28.71 -14.85
CA VAL A 17 4.94 -27.32 -14.44
C VAL A 17 3.79 -26.69 -15.23
N GLY A 18 3.66 -27.03 -16.53
CA GLY A 18 2.55 -26.56 -17.36
C GLY A 18 1.18 -27.05 -16.90
N PHE A 19 1.11 -28.25 -16.30
CA PHE A 19 -0.13 -28.83 -15.80
C PHE A 19 -0.58 -28.26 -14.45
N TRP A 20 0.28 -27.52 -13.73
CA TRP A 20 -0.01 -27.08 -12.36
C TRP A 20 -0.11 -25.56 -12.19
N LYS A 21 -0.26 -24.80 -13.29
CA LYS A 21 -0.66 -23.39 -13.21
C LYS A 21 -2.18 -23.32 -13.33
N PRO A 22 -2.96 -23.36 -12.23
CA PRO A 22 -4.25 -22.72 -12.27
C PRO A 22 -3.97 -21.25 -12.60
N VAL A 23 -4.36 -20.86 -13.81
CA VAL A 23 -4.52 -19.46 -14.18
C VAL A 23 -5.61 -18.93 -13.26
N VAL A 24 -5.18 -18.33 -12.16
CA VAL A 24 -5.95 -17.26 -11.55
C VAL A 24 -5.91 -16.16 -12.60
N GLU A 25 -7.02 -15.97 -13.30
CA GLU A 25 -7.36 -14.68 -13.89
C GLU A 25 -7.42 -13.68 -12.73
N GLU A 26 -6.26 -13.14 -12.35
CA GLU A 26 -6.22 -11.74 -11.97
C GLU A 26 -6.33 -10.99 -13.29
N GLU A 27 -7.45 -10.30 -13.47
CA GLU A 27 -7.55 -9.17 -14.36
C GLU A 27 -6.44 -8.18 -13.97
N VAL A 28 -5.29 -8.32 -14.63
CA VAL A 28 -4.27 -7.30 -14.69
C VAL A 28 -4.85 -6.21 -15.57
N GLU A 29 -5.53 -5.28 -14.91
CA GLU A 29 -5.61 -3.91 -15.38
C GLU A 29 -4.18 -3.49 -15.73
N THR A 30 -3.98 -3.22 -17.01
CA THR A 30 -2.74 -2.76 -17.62
C THR A 30 -2.22 -1.51 -16.92
N ALA A 31 -1.36 -1.71 -15.92
CA ALA A 31 -0.50 -0.66 -15.40
C ALA A 31 0.90 -0.85 -16.00
N THR A 32 1.07 -0.27 -17.18
CA THR A 32 2.35 -0.07 -17.84
C THR A 32 3.40 0.45 -16.84
N VAL A 33 4.51 -0.26 -16.73
CA VAL A 33 5.76 0.24 -16.16
C VAL A 33 6.25 1.41 -17.01
N ALA A 34 5.93 2.61 -16.56
CA ALA A 34 6.78 3.77 -16.78
C ALA A 34 7.29 4.18 -15.39
N ALA A 35 8.59 4.02 -15.17
CA ALA A 35 9.26 4.83 -14.17
C ALA A 35 9.02 6.31 -14.54
N PRO A 36 8.87 7.19 -13.54
CA PRO A 36 9.59 8.43 -13.65
C PRO A 36 10.37 8.70 -12.37
N ALA A 37 11.68 8.74 -12.53
CA ALA A 37 12.42 9.79 -11.86
C ALA A 37 11.93 11.12 -12.47
N GLN A 38 11.05 11.84 -11.75
CA GLN A 38 11.06 13.30 -11.80
C GLN A 38 10.26 13.90 -10.65
N ALA A 39 10.97 14.74 -9.91
CA ALA A 39 10.42 15.80 -9.09
C ALA A 39 9.51 16.71 -9.93
N ALA A 40 8.50 17.26 -9.24
CA ALA A 40 7.72 18.47 -9.53
C ALA A 40 6.20 18.24 -9.67
N ALA A 41 5.50 19.27 -9.18
CA ALA A 41 4.10 19.62 -9.37
C ALA A 41 3.09 19.06 -8.35
N ALA A 42 2.84 19.92 -7.37
CA ALA A 42 1.53 20.09 -6.76
C ALA A 42 0.44 20.29 -7.85
N ALA A 43 -0.59 19.45 -7.82
CA ALA A 43 -1.91 19.72 -8.39
C ALA A 43 -2.93 18.94 -7.55
N PRO A 44 -4.10 19.52 -7.25
CA PRO A 44 -5.06 18.94 -6.32
C PRO A 44 -5.64 17.68 -6.97
N VAL A 45 -5.46 16.55 -6.29
CA VAL A 45 -6.04 15.28 -6.72
C VAL A 45 -7.55 15.43 -6.55
N ALA A 46 -8.31 15.31 -7.63
CA ALA A 46 -9.78 15.36 -7.58
C ALA A 46 -10.28 14.42 -6.46
N GLY A 47 -10.89 15.00 -5.42
CA GLY A 47 -11.27 14.29 -4.19
C GLY A 47 -10.63 14.80 -2.88
N GLU A 48 -9.95 15.96 -2.86
CA GLU A 48 -9.49 16.58 -1.61
C GLU A 48 -10.64 16.79 -0.61
N GLY A 49 -10.51 16.22 0.60
CA GLY A 49 -11.51 16.33 1.66
C GLY A 49 -12.69 15.37 1.59
N GLU A 50 -12.73 14.44 0.63
CA GLU A 50 -13.82 13.46 0.51
C GLU A 50 -13.49 12.08 1.11
N TYR A 51 -12.44 12.01 1.93
CA TYR A 51 -11.98 10.79 2.57
C TYR A 51 -12.54 10.68 3.99
N ASP A 52 -13.26 9.60 4.27
CA ASP A 52 -13.80 9.31 5.60
C ASP A 52 -12.71 8.95 6.60
N VAL A 53 -11.66 8.27 6.14
CA VAL A 53 -10.57 7.75 6.97
C VAL A 53 -9.24 8.14 6.35
N LEU A 54 -8.30 8.58 7.18
CA LEU A 54 -6.92 8.84 6.77
C LEU A 54 -6.00 7.82 7.39
N ALA A 55 -4.85 7.58 6.75
CA ALA A 55 -3.79 6.83 7.37
C ALA A 55 -2.41 7.39 7.04
N VAL A 56 -1.46 7.20 7.95
CA VAL A 56 -0.04 7.47 7.75
C VAL A 56 0.72 6.19 8.03
N THR A 57 1.63 5.83 7.13
CA THR A 57 2.49 4.65 7.29
C THR A 57 3.95 5.05 7.36
N CYS A 58 4.72 4.52 8.32
CA CYS A 58 6.13 4.85 8.47
C CYS A 58 6.95 3.70 9.10
N CYS A 59 7.83 3.07 8.31
CA CYS A 59 8.71 1.99 8.78
C CYS A 59 10.20 2.36 8.58
N PRO A 60 11.09 2.14 9.57
CA PRO A 60 12.53 2.35 9.40
C PRO A 60 13.17 1.32 8.46
N SER A 61 12.53 0.15 8.31
CA SER A 61 13.05 -0.98 7.53
C SER A 61 12.99 -0.77 6.01
N GLY A 62 12.64 0.44 5.56
CA GLY A 62 12.62 0.86 4.17
C GLY A 62 11.21 1.01 3.58
N VAL A 63 11.17 1.27 2.27
CA VAL A 63 9.94 1.56 1.53
C VAL A 63 8.96 0.38 1.44
N ALA A 64 9.45 -0.86 1.51
CA ALA A 64 8.63 -2.04 1.27
C ALA A 64 7.49 -2.17 2.29
N HIS A 65 7.78 -2.21 3.59
CA HIS A 65 6.75 -2.35 4.61
C HIS A 65 5.82 -1.13 4.67
N THR A 66 6.34 0.07 4.44
CA THR A 66 5.53 1.29 4.36
C THR A 66 4.48 1.17 3.25
N PHE A 67 4.90 0.81 2.03
CA PHE A 67 3.96 0.65 0.91
C PHE A 67 3.04 -0.56 1.07
N MET A 68 3.53 -1.68 1.61
CA MET A 68 2.69 -2.85 1.86
C MET A 68 1.61 -2.57 2.90
N ALA A 69 1.95 -1.87 3.99
CA ALA A 69 0.98 -1.43 4.98
C ALA A 69 -0.05 -0.47 4.35
N ALA A 70 0.40 0.47 3.53
CA ALA A 70 -0.50 1.39 2.85
C ALA A 70 -1.47 0.67 1.92
N LYS A 71 -0.98 -0.27 1.10
CA LYS A 71 -1.82 -1.07 0.21
C LYS A 71 -2.79 -1.97 0.96
N ALA A 72 -2.38 -2.53 2.10
CA ALA A 72 -3.28 -3.32 2.95
C ALA A 72 -4.45 -2.47 3.48
N LEU A 73 -4.16 -1.24 3.93
CA LEU A 73 -5.18 -0.28 4.39
C LEU A 73 -6.09 0.18 3.24
N GLU A 74 -5.53 0.53 2.08
CA GLU A 74 -6.32 0.89 0.90
C GLU A 74 -7.27 -0.25 0.48
N LYS A 75 -6.75 -1.48 0.42
CA LYS A 75 -7.54 -2.66 0.06
C LYS A 75 -8.65 -2.94 1.07
N ALA A 76 -8.36 -2.82 2.37
CA ALA A 76 -9.35 -3.02 3.41
C ALA A 76 -10.41 -1.90 3.41
N GLY A 77 -10.05 -0.67 3.07
CA GLY A 77 -10.97 0.45 2.92
C GLY A 77 -11.91 0.24 1.75
N ALA A 78 -11.36 -0.13 0.59
CA ALA A 78 -12.14 -0.49 -0.60
C ALA A 78 -13.10 -1.66 -0.32
N ALA A 79 -12.64 -2.71 0.38
CA ALA A 79 -13.48 -3.84 0.76
C ALA A 79 -14.61 -3.46 1.74
N ALA A 80 -14.40 -2.43 2.56
CA ALA A 80 -15.42 -1.90 3.48
C ALA A 80 -16.30 -0.82 2.84
N GLY A 81 -16.04 -0.40 1.59
CA GLY A 81 -16.74 0.71 0.93
C GLY A 81 -16.41 2.09 1.52
N ILE A 82 -15.27 2.22 2.20
CA ILE A 82 -14.84 3.45 2.88
C ILE A 82 -13.76 4.14 2.03
N LYS A 83 -13.92 5.45 1.81
CA LYS A 83 -12.90 6.26 1.14
C LYS A 83 -11.74 6.50 2.10
N ILE A 84 -10.59 5.88 1.82
CA ILE A 84 -9.37 6.02 2.59
C ILE A 84 -8.27 6.68 1.76
N LYS A 85 -7.52 7.59 2.39
CA LYS A 85 -6.28 8.15 1.82
C LYS A 85 -5.11 7.81 2.72
N VAL A 86 -4.06 7.24 2.14
CA VAL A 86 -2.87 6.83 2.88
C VAL A 86 -1.66 7.66 2.45
N GLU A 87 -1.05 8.33 3.42
CA GLU A 87 0.26 8.97 3.28
C GLU A 87 1.35 7.97 3.66
N THR A 88 2.40 7.89 2.83
CA THR A 88 3.55 7.04 3.09
C THR A 88 4.76 7.91 3.42
N GLN A 89 5.41 7.60 4.52
CA GLN A 89 6.61 8.28 4.98
C GLN A 89 7.76 7.26 4.99
N GLY A 90 8.77 7.51 4.16
CA GLY A 90 9.94 6.63 4.09
C GLY A 90 11.20 7.38 3.69
N SER A 91 12.22 6.61 3.31
CA SER A 91 13.51 7.14 2.83
C SER A 91 13.35 8.01 1.57
N ASN A 92 12.32 7.73 0.77
CA ASN A 92 11.99 8.48 -0.45
C ASN A 92 11.21 9.79 -0.17
N GLY A 93 11.00 10.13 1.11
CA GLY A 93 10.23 11.32 1.51
C GLY A 93 8.77 11.01 1.85
N LEU A 94 7.94 12.06 1.77
CA LEU A 94 6.49 11.95 1.95
C LEU A 94 5.84 11.77 0.58
N VAL A 95 5.04 10.72 0.42
CA VAL A 95 4.25 10.46 -0.79
C VAL A 95 2.77 10.43 -0.43
N ASN A 96 1.94 11.02 -1.30
CA ASN A 96 0.49 11.16 -1.11
C ASN A 96 0.14 11.95 0.17
N LYS A 97 0.83 13.08 0.36
CA LYS A 97 0.72 13.93 1.53
C LYS A 97 -0.75 14.29 1.81
N LEU A 98 -1.20 14.07 3.04
CA LEU A 98 -2.50 14.50 3.53
C LEU A 98 -2.55 16.02 3.52
N THR A 99 -3.69 16.61 3.19
CA THR A 99 -3.90 18.06 3.28
C THR A 99 -4.60 18.42 4.58
N ALA A 100 -4.58 19.69 4.98
CA ALA A 100 -5.35 20.14 6.14
C ALA A 100 -6.87 19.94 5.94
N LYS A 101 -7.35 20.03 4.70
CA LYS A 101 -8.75 19.76 4.35
C LYS A 101 -9.11 18.30 4.53
N ASP A 102 -8.21 17.38 4.18
CA ASP A 102 -8.42 15.95 4.43
C ASP A 102 -8.61 15.69 5.92
N VAL A 103 -7.71 16.24 6.76
CA VAL A 103 -7.75 16.07 8.22
C VAL A 103 -9.00 16.68 8.86
N ALA A 104 -9.49 17.80 8.32
CA ALA A 104 -10.68 18.46 8.84
C ALA A 104 -11.99 17.69 8.54
N ASN A 105 -12.05 16.96 7.42
CA ASN A 105 -13.26 16.24 7.01
C ASN A 105 -13.27 14.76 7.42
N ALA A 106 -12.11 14.19 7.74
CA ALA A 106 -12.00 12.80 8.13
C ALA A 106 -12.57 12.55 9.54
N LYS A 107 -13.08 11.33 9.76
CA LYS A 107 -13.60 10.88 11.06
C LYS A 107 -12.48 10.54 12.04
N PHE A 108 -11.46 9.85 11.55
CA PHE A 108 -10.29 9.46 12.33
C PHE A 108 -9.09 9.23 11.41
N ILE A 109 -7.91 9.20 12.01
CA ILE A 109 -6.65 8.91 11.35
C ILE A 109 -5.98 7.69 11.96
N ILE A 110 -5.46 6.80 11.12
CA ILE A 110 -4.67 5.64 11.52
C ILE A 110 -3.19 5.99 11.39
N LEU A 111 -2.45 5.98 12.50
CA LEU A 111 -1.01 6.18 12.52
C LEU A 111 -0.34 4.82 12.64
N ALA A 112 0.04 4.25 11.50
CA ALA A 112 0.71 2.96 11.41
C ALA A 112 2.23 3.17 11.30
N HIS A 113 2.93 3.24 12.44
CA HIS A 113 4.33 3.62 12.44
C HIS A 113 5.18 2.83 13.43
N ASP A 114 6.44 2.56 13.05
CA ASP A 114 7.46 1.99 13.93
C ASP A 114 8.55 2.99 14.30
N ILE A 115 8.48 4.20 13.74
CA ILE A 115 9.32 5.37 14.06
C ILE A 115 8.44 6.62 14.13
N PRO A 116 8.89 7.72 14.76
CA PRO A 116 8.09 8.94 14.86
C PRO A 116 7.62 9.46 13.50
N VAL A 117 6.31 9.75 13.41
CA VAL A 117 5.68 10.32 12.22
C VAL A 117 6.13 11.77 12.05
N LYS A 118 6.53 12.13 10.82
CA LYS A 118 6.87 13.51 10.47
C LYS A 118 5.60 14.36 10.42
N GLU A 119 5.70 15.59 10.92
CA GLU A 119 4.59 16.56 10.97
C GLU A 119 3.36 16.07 11.76
N ALA A 120 3.57 15.25 12.81
CA ALA A 120 2.51 14.68 13.63
C ALA A 120 1.57 15.73 14.27
N GLU A 121 2.07 16.95 14.50
CA GLU A 121 1.30 18.08 15.03
C GLU A 121 0.04 18.41 14.19
N ARG A 122 0.08 18.12 12.88
CA ARG A 122 -1.05 18.33 11.97
C ARG A 122 -2.25 17.44 12.26
N PHE A 123 -2.01 16.33 12.95
CA PHE A 123 -3.02 15.32 13.28
C PHE A 123 -3.50 15.41 14.73
N ALA A 124 -2.99 16.36 15.53
CA ALA A 124 -3.29 16.46 16.95
C ALA A 124 -4.77 16.72 17.28
N ASN A 125 -5.54 17.28 16.34
CA ASN A 125 -6.94 17.69 16.53
C ASN A 125 -7.97 16.66 16.02
N ILE A 126 -7.53 15.52 15.48
CA ILE A 126 -8.42 14.44 14.99
C ILE A 126 -8.24 13.19 15.86
N ARG A 127 -9.26 12.32 15.95
CA ARG A 127 -9.16 11.03 16.65
C ARG A 127 -8.07 10.16 16.00
N GLN A 128 -7.07 9.77 16.78
CA GLN A 128 -5.94 8.97 16.32
C GLN A 128 -6.08 7.51 16.74
N VAL A 129 -5.78 6.59 15.82
CA VAL A 129 -5.64 5.16 16.07
C VAL A 129 -4.20 4.79 15.77
N GLU A 130 -3.39 4.65 16.82
CA GLU A 130 -1.98 4.26 16.68
C GLU A 130 -1.84 2.74 16.59
N CYS A 131 -1.00 2.27 15.68
CA CYS A 131 -0.64 0.87 15.54
C CYS A 131 0.76 0.72 14.91
N SER A 132 1.32 -0.49 14.97
CA SER A 132 2.57 -0.79 14.26
C SER A 132 2.33 -1.02 12.77
N THR A 133 3.34 -0.84 11.92
CA THR A 133 3.19 -1.13 10.47
C THR A 133 2.84 -2.60 10.23
N LYS A 134 3.41 -3.50 11.03
CA LYS A 134 3.14 -4.94 11.00
C LYS A 134 1.68 -5.25 11.33
N GLU A 135 1.11 -4.55 12.30
CA GLU A 135 -0.30 -4.70 12.66
C GLU A 135 -1.21 -4.15 11.57
N ALA A 136 -0.88 -3.00 10.98
CA ALA A 136 -1.59 -2.46 9.84
C ALA A 136 -1.64 -3.43 8.66
N MET A 137 -0.55 -4.17 8.39
CA MET A 137 -0.53 -5.17 7.33
C MET A 137 -1.43 -6.40 7.62
N LYS A 138 -1.51 -6.83 8.88
CA LYS A 138 -2.24 -8.06 9.26
C LYS A 138 -3.71 -7.81 9.57
N ASN A 139 -4.00 -6.69 10.24
CA ASN A 139 -5.28 -6.39 10.85
C ASN A 139 -5.93 -5.13 10.22
N ALA A 140 -5.56 -4.76 8.98
CA ALA A 140 -6.10 -3.59 8.27
C ALA A 140 -7.64 -3.50 8.33
N ALA A 141 -8.32 -4.63 8.12
CA ALA A 141 -9.78 -4.71 8.13
C ALA A 141 -10.42 -4.35 9.48
N THR A 142 -9.70 -4.61 10.58
CA THR A 142 -10.15 -4.26 11.93
C THR A 142 -9.90 -2.78 12.22
N LEU A 143 -8.72 -2.27 11.83
CA LEU A 143 -8.33 -0.88 12.08
C LEU A 143 -9.21 0.13 11.35
N ILE A 144 -9.74 -0.23 10.19
CA ILE A 144 -10.64 0.63 9.40
C ILE A 144 -12.04 0.76 10.02
N LYS A 145 -12.38 -0.08 11.00
CA LYS A 145 -13.69 -0.08 11.69
C LYS A 145 -13.61 0.45 13.14
N ALA A 146 -12.50 1.06 13.53
CA ALA A 146 -12.18 1.48 14.90
C ALA A 146 -12.96 2.71 15.42
#